data_AF-A0A831M8G5-F1
#
_entry.id   AF-A0A831M8G5-F1
#
_cell.length_a   1.000
_cell.length_b   1.000
_cell.length_c   1.000
_cell.angle_alpha   90.00
_cell.angle_beta   90.00
_cell.angle_gamma   90.00
#
_symmetry.space_group_name_H-M   'P 1'
#
loop_
_entity.id
_entity.type
_entity.pdbx_description
1 polymer ?
#
loop_
_entity_poly.entity_id
_entity_poly.type
_entity_poly.pdbx_seq_one_letter_code
_entity_poly.pdbx_strand_id
1 'polypeptide(L)'
;MRRNAACLLFCAPLLLWGIGEKDQFTPPDPAQMEKQTISAVTISAQAFDTETLTKPAFGKANPIKYGVLPVWVHVKNGSKKAVKLDTALFQYIDLNRRKIEATPANEVKYANSPTRPKMTPSPIPIPRGKPKNPLEAFEIEGRALAAKMLPPGESAQGFVYFQTDHRGSATLYVTGLRDAASNEELFYFEIPLPAH
;
A
#
# COMPACT_ATOMS: atom_id res chain seq x y z
N MET A 1 -68.67 -2.75 -11.25
CA MET A 1 -67.87 -1.51 -11.16
C MET A 1 -67.12 -1.49 -9.84
N ARG A 2 -65.82 -1.83 -9.85
CA ARG A 2 -64.95 -1.83 -8.66
C ARG A 2 -64.08 -0.58 -8.74
N ARG A 3 -64.06 0.21 -7.66
CA ARG A 3 -63.39 1.52 -7.58
C ARG A 3 -61.88 1.30 -7.42
N ASN A 4 -61.11 1.93 -8.30
CA ASN A 4 -59.66 1.94 -8.31
C ASN A 4 -59.09 2.98 -7.33
N ALA A 5 -57.93 2.61 -6.79
CA ALA A 5 -56.74 3.43 -6.53
C ALA A 5 -56.84 4.72 -5.69
N ALA A 6 -56.11 4.73 -4.57
CA ALA A 6 -55.10 5.75 -4.27
C ALA A 6 -54.30 5.31 -3.02
N CYS A 7 -53.16 4.64 -3.24
CA CYS A 7 -52.17 4.42 -2.21
C CYS A 7 -51.12 5.54 -2.36
N LEU A 8 -51.27 6.60 -1.57
CA LEU A 8 -50.30 7.70 -1.47
C LEU A 8 -49.08 7.20 -0.69
N LEU A 9 -48.04 6.78 -1.39
CA LEU A 9 -46.72 6.55 -0.81
C LEU A 9 -46.05 7.91 -0.58
N PHE A 10 -46.06 8.34 0.69
CA PHE A 10 -45.22 9.42 1.19
C PHE A 10 -43.74 9.01 1.03
N CYS A 11 -43.05 9.64 0.09
CA CYS A 11 -41.60 9.57 -0.04
C CYS A 11 -41.00 10.45 1.07
N ALA A 12 -40.60 9.83 2.19
CA ALA A 12 -39.83 10.51 3.22
C ALA A 12 -38.39 10.71 2.71
N PRO A 13 -37.85 11.94 2.70
CA PRO A 13 -36.43 12.13 2.40
C PRO A 13 -35.60 11.53 3.53
N LEU A 14 -34.89 10.45 3.23
CA LEU A 14 -33.82 9.93 4.07
C LEU A 14 -32.74 11.02 4.18
N LEU A 15 -32.79 11.78 5.28
CA LEU A 15 -31.69 12.58 5.78
C LEU A 15 -30.51 11.64 6.06
N LEU A 16 -29.60 11.54 5.10
CA LEU A 16 -28.31 10.88 5.25
C LEU A 16 -27.44 11.79 6.13
N TRP A 17 -27.61 11.71 7.45
CA TRP A 17 -26.70 12.36 8.39
C TRP A 17 -25.32 11.73 8.30
N GLY A 18 -24.32 12.60 8.23
CA GLY A 18 -22.94 12.31 7.86
C GLY A 18 -22.34 11.16 8.65
N ILE A 19 -21.86 10.17 7.91
CA ILE A 19 -20.88 9.21 8.41
C ILE A 19 -19.63 10.03 8.70
N GLY A 20 -19.27 10.14 9.98
CA GLY A 20 -18.13 10.91 10.44
C GLY A 20 -16.87 10.64 9.62
N GLU A 21 -16.25 11.74 9.21
CA GLU A 21 -14.99 11.88 8.49
C GLU A 21 -13.85 11.24 9.30
N LYS A 22 -13.75 9.91 9.26
CA LYS A 22 -12.65 9.16 9.87
C LYS A 22 -11.45 9.24 8.93
N ASP A 23 -10.47 10.08 9.26
CA ASP A 23 -9.07 10.08 8.78
C ASP A 23 -8.90 9.42 7.40
N GLN A 24 -9.47 10.03 6.36
CA GLN A 24 -9.29 9.54 5.00
C GLN A 24 -7.87 9.90 4.57
N PHE A 25 -7.03 8.88 4.38
CA PHE A 25 -5.67 9.09 3.90
C PHE A 25 -5.68 9.74 2.52
N THR A 26 -4.98 10.87 2.43
CA THR A 26 -4.69 11.54 1.18
C THR A 26 -3.38 10.97 0.62
N PRO A 27 -3.39 10.33 -0.56
CA PRO A 27 -2.17 9.91 -1.22
C PRO A 27 -1.25 11.10 -1.54
N PRO A 28 0.09 10.92 -1.50
CA PRO A 28 1.02 11.96 -1.92
C PRO A 28 0.84 12.29 -3.40
N ASP A 29 1.18 13.53 -3.78
CA ASP A 29 1.12 13.98 -5.18
C ASP A 29 2.30 13.39 -5.99
N PRO A 30 2.06 12.51 -6.98
CA PRO A 30 3.12 11.94 -7.82
C PRO A 30 3.97 12.97 -8.56
N ALA A 31 3.45 14.19 -8.77
CA ALA A 31 4.17 15.24 -9.46
C ALA A 31 5.37 15.77 -8.65
N GLN A 32 5.26 15.76 -7.32
CA GLN A 32 6.26 16.26 -6.38
C GLN A 32 7.29 15.20 -5.95
N MET A 33 7.12 13.97 -6.40
CA MET A 33 7.94 12.83 -6.01
C MET A 33 9.07 12.56 -7.02
N GLU A 34 10.13 11.90 -6.53
CA GLU A 34 11.13 11.28 -7.38
C GLU A 34 10.46 10.29 -8.33
N LYS A 35 10.86 10.35 -9.60
CA LYS A 35 10.21 9.58 -10.67
C LYS A 35 11.15 9.31 -11.82
N GLN A 36 10.84 8.23 -12.55
CA GLN A 36 11.51 7.89 -13.78
C GLN A 36 10.48 7.52 -14.84
N THR A 37 10.73 7.93 -16.08
CA THR A 37 9.90 7.60 -17.24
C THR A 37 10.71 6.82 -18.26
N ILE A 38 10.23 5.64 -18.65
CA ILE A 38 10.83 4.81 -19.71
C ILE A 38 9.71 4.21 -20.56
N SER A 39 9.86 4.25 -21.88
CA SER A 39 8.85 3.72 -22.82
C SER A 39 7.43 4.26 -22.57
N ALA A 40 7.33 5.55 -22.20
CA ALA A 40 6.10 6.24 -21.79
C ALA A 40 5.40 5.68 -20.53
N VAL A 41 6.04 4.79 -19.77
CA VAL A 41 5.62 4.38 -18.44
C VAL A 41 6.38 5.20 -17.41
N THR A 42 5.68 5.82 -16.47
CA THR A 42 6.28 6.63 -15.39
C THR A 42 6.03 5.95 -14.05
N ILE A 43 7.08 5.78 -13.25
CA ILE A 43 6.99 5.33 -11.86
C ILE A 43 7.45 6.46 -10.95
N SER A 44 6.61 6.83 -9.98
CA SER A 44 6.93 7.73 -8.88
C SER A 44 6.90 6.96 -7.57
N ALA A 45 7.82 7.24 -6.64
CA ALA A 45 7.85 6.55 -5.35
C ALA A 45 8.33 7.44 -4.20
N GLN A 46 7.79 7.18 -2.99
CA GLN A 46 8.16 7.87 -1.76
C GLN A 46 8.18 6.88 -0.60
N ALA A 47 9.27 6.90 0.18
CA ALA A 47 9.38 6.14 1.41
C ALA A 47 8.54 6.80 2.53
N PHE A 48 7.77 5.99 3.26
CA PHE A 48 7.03 6.41 4.44
C PHE A 48 7.80 5.95 5.69
N ASP A 49 8.91 6.63 5.94
CA ASP A 49 9.94 6.29 6.93
C ASP A 49 9.77 6.97 8.30
N THR A 50 8.89 7.97 8.40
CA THR A 50 8.64 8.76 9.61
C THR A 50 7.21 8.61 10.13
N GLU A 51 7.00 8.82 11.43
CA GLU A 51 5.65 8.76 12.02
C GLU A 51 4.68 9.80 11.47
N THR A 52 5.19 10.94 10.98
CA THR A 52 4.39 12.01 10.35
C THR A 52 3.78 11.54 9.03
N LEU A 53 4.50 10.71 8.27
CA LEU A 53 4.02 10.12 7.02
C LEU A 53 3.15 8.88 7.28
N THR A 54 3.55 8.00 8.21
CA THR A 54 2.85 6.73 8.44
C THR A 54 1.58 6.86 9.26
N LYS A 55 1.49 7.81 10.19
CA LYS A 55 0.30 7.94 11.05
C LYS A 55 -0.97 8.27 10.26
N PRO A 56 -0.99 9.21 9.29
CA PRO A 56 -2.14 9.42 8.41
C PRO A 56 -2.46 8.19 7.54
N ALA A 57 -1.43 7.43 7.14
CA ALA A 57 -1.57 6.28 6.25
C ALA A 57 -1.94 4.96 6.95
N PHE A 58 -1.67 4.80 8.24
CA PHE A 58 -1.81 3.51 8.94
C PHE A 58 -2.36 3.64 10.37
N GLY A 59 -2.61 4.86 10.85
CA GLY A 59 -3.08 5.12 12.21
C GLY A 59 -2.17 4.48 13.25
N LYS A 60 -2.74 3.57 14.06
CA LYS A 60 -2.02 2.86 15.14
C LYS A 60 -1.19 1.66 14.66
N ALA A 61 -1.43 1.17 13.44
CA ALA A 61 -0.72 0.00 12.90
C ALA A 61 0.76 0.30 12.67
N ASN A 62 1.04 1.51 12.15
CA ASN A 62 2.37 2.10 11.92
C ASN A 62 3.50 1.06 11.65
N PRO A 63 3.64 0.58 10.40
CA PRO A 63 4.54 -0.51 10.05
C PRO A 63 6.03 -0.28 10.37
N ILE A 64 6.51 0.97 10.33
CA ILE A 64 7.93 1.26 10.60
C ILE A 64 8.33 0.96 12.05
N LYS A 65 7.38 0.97 13.01
CA LYS A 65 7.63 0.54 14.41
C LYS A 65 7.95 -0.95 14.52
N TYR A 66 7.71 -1.67 13.45
CA TYR A 66 7.81 -3.10 13.32
C TYR A 66 8.87 -3.50 12.28
N GLY A 67 9.77 -2.59 11.90
CA GLY A 67 10.83 -2.88 10.92
C GLY A 67 10.29 -3.15 9.50
N VAL A 68 9.09 -2.64 9.20
CA VAL A 68 8.50 -2.72 7.86
C VAL A 68 8.43 -1.32 7.29
N LEU A 69 9.18 -1.07 6.21
CA LEU A 69 9.15 0.16 5.44
C LEU A 69 8.02 0.10 4.40
N PRO A 70 6.98 0.95 4.52
CA PRO A 70 6.04 1.19 3.44
C PRO A 70 6.68 2.17 2.44
N VAL A 71 6.61 1.84 1.16
CA VAL A 71 6.93 2.74 0.05
C VAL A 71 5.66 2.93 -0.74
N TRP A 72 5.20 4.17 -0.87
CA TRP A 72 4.08 4.49 -1.73
C TRP A 72 4.57 4.58 -3.17
N VAL A 73 3.90 3.88 -4.07
CA VAL A 73 4.26 3.78 -5.49
C VAL A 73 3.08 4.21 -6.33
N HIS A 74 3.35 5.01 -7.35
CA HIS A 74 2.40 5.36 -8.41
C HIS A 74 3.00 5.01 -9.76
N VAL A 75 2.27 4.24 -10.55
CA VAL A 75 2.63 3.80 -11.89
C VAL A 75 1.63 4.40 -12.88
N LYS A 76 2.10 5.17 -13.84
CA LYS A 76 1.29 5.74 -14.92
C LYS A 76 1.71 5.15 -16.25
N ASN A 77 0.75 4.61 -17.00
CA ASN A 77 0.96 4.13 -18.35
C ASN A 77 0.58 5.22 -19.36
N GLY A 78 1.54 6.01 -19.82
CA GLY A 78 1.37 6.96 -20.91
C GLY A 78 1.52 6.36 -22.31
N SER A 79 1.75 5.04 -22.42
CA SER A 79 1.92 4.38 -23.70
C SER A 79 0.56 4.05 -24.36
N LYS A 80 0.61 3.56 -25.60
CA LYS A 80 -0.58 3.07 -26.33
C LYS A 80 -0.89 1.59 -26.07
N LYS A 81 -0.07 0.91 -25.27
CA LYS A 81 -0.15 -0.54 -25.02
C LYS A 81 -0.46 -0.78 -23.54
N ALA A 82 -1.15 -1.86 -23.21
CA ALA A 82 -1.38 -2.22 -21.82
C ALA A 82 -0.08 -2.77 -21.20
N VAL A 83 0.14 -2.47 -19.92
CA VAL A 83 1.33 -2.93 -19.18
C VAL A 83 0.90 -3.91 -18.10
N LYS A 84 1.55 -5.06 -18.03
CA LYS A 84 1.38 -6.05 -16.97
C LYS A 84 2.21 -5.64 -15.75
N LEU A 85 1.56 -5.60 -14.59
CA LEU A 85 2.13 -5.29 -13.29
C LEU A 85 2.20 -6.53 -12.38
N ASP A 86 1.46 -7.60 -12.70
CA ASP A 86 1.45 -8.86 -11.95
C ASP A 86 2.80 -9.60 -11.93
N THR A 87 3.66 -9.29 -12.89
CA THR A 87 5.03 -9.80 -13.03
C THR A 87 6.08 -8.80 -12.53
N ALA A 88 5.66 -7.64 -12.03
CA ALA A 88 6.56 -6.62 -11.53
C ALA A 88 7.23 -7.08 -10.23
N LEU A 89 8.55 -6.93 -10.18
CA LEU A 89 9.35 -7.16 -8.99
C LEU A 89 9.84 -5.82 -8.45
N PHE A 90 9.42 -5.51 -7.23
CA PHE A 90 9.85 -4.33 -6.49
C PHE A 90 10.94 -4.73 -5.51
N GLN A 91 12.09 -4.08 -5.60
CA GLN A 91 13.24 -4.33 -4.75
C GLN A 91 13.71 -3.01 -4.13
N TYR A 92 13.99 -3.03 -2.84
CA TYR A 92 14.65 -1.94 -2.14
C TYR A 92 16.15 -2.22 -2.11
N ILE A 93 16.94 -1.28 -2.63
CA ILE A 93 18.40 -1.33 -2.61
C ILE A 93 18.90 -0.35 -1.56
N ASP A 94 19.48 -0.88 -0.48
CA ASP A 94 20.02 -0.05 0.61
C ASP A 94 21.40 0.54 0.25
N LEU A 95 21.94 1.37 1.15
CA LEU A 95 23.29 1.96 1.03
C LEU A 95 24.42 0.91 0.89
N ASN A 96 24.21 -0.29 1.43
CA ASN A 96 25.16 -1.41 1.31
C ASN A 96 24.96 -2.22 0.02
N ARG A 97 24.07 -1.76 -0.88
CA ARG A 97 23.64 -2.43 -2.10
C ARG A 97 22.97 -3.79 -1.86
N ARG A 98 22.45 -4.02 -0.65
CA ARG A 98 21.62 -5.19 -0.36
C ARG A 98 20.28 -4.99 -1.05
N LYS A 99 19.87 -6.01 -1.79
CA LYS A 99 18.55 -6.07 -2.42
C LYS A 99 17.57 -6.75 -1.47
N ILE A 100 16.48 -6.08 -1.15
CA ILE A 100 15.39 -6.59 -0.32
C ILE A 100 14.14 -6.61 -1.19
N GLU A 101 13.56 -7.78 -1.38
CA GLU A 101 12.33 -7.92 -2.15
C GLU A 101 11.12 -7.43 -1.35
N ALA A 102 10.12 -6.92 -2.08
CA ALA A 102 8.86 -6.52 -1.48
C ALA A 102 8.17 -7.69 -0.77
N THR A 103 7.75 -7.47 0.47
CA THR A 103 6.90 -8.39 1.22
C THR A 103 5.45 -8.21 0.77
N PRO A 104 4.76 -9.29 0.38
CA PRO A 104 3.33 -9.25 0.09
C PRO A 104 2.53 -8.67 1.26
N ALA A 105 1.53 -7.83 0.97
CA ALA A 105 0.79 -7.11 2.02
C ALA A 105 0.14 -8.06 3.05
N ASN A 106 -0.36 -9.22 2.61
CA ASN A 106 -0.94 -10.26 3.45
C ASN A 106 0.09 -10.99 4.33
N GLU A 107 1.39 -10.84 4.04
CA GLU A 107 2.50 -11.43 4.80
C GLU A 107 3.15 -10.44 5.77
N VAL A 108 2.87 -9.14 5.64
CA VAL A 108 3.42 -8.09 6.53
C VAL A 108 3.15 -8.39 8.00
N LYS A 109 2.00 -8.99 8.33
CA LYS A 109 1.67 -9.40 9.70
C LYS A 109 2.66 -10.37 10.34
N TYR A 110 3.48 -11.04 9.55
CA TYR A 110 4.50 -11.99 10.00
C TYR A 110 5.91 -11.40 10.07
N ALA A 111 6.10 -10.13 9.66
CA ALA A 111 7.41 -9.47 9.66
C ALA A 111 8.09 -9.41 11.03
N ASN A 112 7.31 -9.50 12.13
CA ASN A 112 7.81 -9.81 13.46
C ASN A 112 7.18 -11.10 13.96
N SER A 113 7.93 -12.19 13.88
CA SER A 113 7.55 -13.42 14.57
C SER A 113 7.38 -13.13 16.08
N PRO A 114 6.30 -13.59 16.73
CA PRO A 114 6.02 -13.28 18.11
C PRO A 114 7.18 -13.72 19.01
N THR A 115 7.73 -12.78 19.79
CA THR A 115 8.69 -13.10 20.85
C THR A 115 8.00 -13.98 21.89
N ARG A 116 8.59 -15.15 22.19
CA ARG A 116 8.06 -16.08 23.20
C ARG A 116 7.82 -15.31 24.50
N PRO A 117 6.60 -15.25 25.05
CA PRO A 117 6.35 -14.49 26.26
C PRO A 117 7.20 -15.07 27.39
N LYS A 118 7.92 -14.18 28.10
CA LYS A 118 8.54 -14.53 29.38
C LYS A 118 7.42 -14.84 30.36
N MET A 119 7.11 -16.12 30.54
CA MET A 119 6.14 -16.56 31.54
C MET A 119 6.72 -16.33 32.93
N THR A 120 6.37 -15.22 33.57
CA THR A 120 6.42 -15.12 35.04
C THR A 120 5.21 -15.89 35.59
N PRO A 121 5.39 -16.94 36.40
CA PRO A 121 4.26 -17.68 36.96
C PRO A 121 3.44 -16.76 37.85
N SER A 122 2.22 -16.45 37.43
CA SER A 122 1.22 -15.77 38.27
C SER A 122 0.30 -16.84 38.85
N PRO A 123 0.08 -16.89 40.17
CA PRO A 123 -0.73 -17.93 40.83
C PRO A 123 -2.24 -17.82 40.55
N ILE A 124 -2.67 -16.81 39.78
CA ILE A 124 -4.08 -16.57 39.44
C ILE A 124 -4.28 -16.69 37.92
N PRO A 125 -5.14 -17.62 37.44
CA PRO A 125 -5.45 -17.76 36.02
C PRO A 125 -6.44 -16.66 35.59
N ILE A 126 -5.91 -15.48 35.29
CA ILE A 126 -6.70 -14.42 34.64
C ILE A 126 -6.64 -14.67 33.12
N PRO A 127 -7.78 -14.84 32.42
CA PRO A 127 -7.80 -14.91 30.96
C PRO A 127 -7.29 -13.58 30.39
N ARG A 128 -6.03 -13.53 29.96
CA ARG A 128 -5.51 -12.41 29.18
C ARG A 128 -5.86 -12.68 27.73
N GLY A 129 -6.74 -11.85 27.15
CA GLY A 129 -7.03 -11.90 25.72
C GLY A 129 -5.73 -11.81 24.91
N LYS A 130 -5.66 -12.50 23.77
CA LYS A 130 -4.49 -12.43 22.89
C LYS A 130 -4.29 -10.96 22.46
N PRO A 131 -3.10 -10.38 22.61
CA PRO A 131 -2.83 -9.05 22.10
C PRO A 131 -3.07 -9.04 20.58
N LYS A 132 -3.85 -8.07 20.08
CA LYS A 132 -4.09 -7.91 18.64
C LYS A 132 -2.78 -7.51 17.97
N ASN A 133 -2.44 -8.15 16.86
CA ASN A 133 -1.28 -7.78 16.06
C ASN A 133 -1.59 -6.47 15.31
N PRO A 134 -0.87 -5.36 15.56
CA PRO A 134 -1.15 -4.10 14.88
C PRO A 134 -0.90 -4.16 13.37
N LEU A 135 -0.11 -5.13 12.89
CA LEU A 135 0.13 -5.38 11.47
C LEU A 135 -0.98 -6.18 10.76
N GLU A 136 -2.03 -6.63 11.48
CA GLU A 136 -3.25 -7.20 10.87
C GLU A 136 -4.28 -6.11 10.51
N ALA A 137 -3.87 -4.85 10.50
CA ALA A 137 -4.74 -3.73 10.18
C ALA A 137 -5.17 -3.73 8.71
N PHE A 138 -6.44 -3.42 8.45
CA PHE A 138 -7.00 -3.34 7.11
C PHE A 138 -6.24 -2.33 6.23
N GLU A 139 -5.70 -1.27 6.82
CA GLU A 139 -4.93 -0.24 6.12
C GLU A 139 -3.69 -0.79 5.41
N ILE A 140 -3.14 -1.92 5.84
CA ILE A 140 -1.99 -2.55 5.19
C ILE A 140 -2.42 -3.24 3.90
N GLU A 141 -3.35 -4.19 3.97
CA GLU A 141 -3.80 -4.90 2.77
C GLU A 141 -4.64 -4.00 1.84
N GLY A 142 -5.55 -3.20 2.41
CA GLY A 142 -6.48 -2.36 1.66
C GLY A 142 -5.85 -1.16 0.96
N ARG A 143 -4.60 -0.80 1.29
CA ARG A 143 -3.87 0.30 0.63
C ARG A 143 -2.65 -0.19 -0.15
N ALA A 144 -2.45 -1.50 -0.23
CA ALA A 144 -1.39 -2.10 -1.03
C ALA A 144 -1.61 -1.86 -2.53
N LEU A 145 -0.52 -1.80 -3.29
CA LEU A 145 -0.59 -1.76 -4.75
C LEU A 145 -1.16 -3.10 -5.26
N ALA A 146 -2.40 -3.08 -5.75
CA ALA A 146 -3.13 -4.29 -6.14
C ALA A 146 -3.33 -4.45 -7.66
N ALA A 147 -2.91 -3.47 -8.46
CA ALA A 147 -3.12 -3.49 -9.90
C ALA A 147 -2.27 -4.59 -10.56
N LYS A 148 -2.92 -5.48 -11.30
CA LYS A 148 -2.26 -6.55 -12.07
C LYS A 148 -1.92 -6.15 -13.49
N MET A 149 -2.65 -5.18 -14.02
CA MET A 149 -2.51 -4.68 -15.39
C MET A 149 -2.93 -3.22 -15.43
N LEU A 150 -2.29 -2.45 -16.30
CA LEU A 150 -2.51 -1.04 -16.47
C LEU A 150 -2.83 -0.72 -17.94
N PRO A 151 -4.08 -0.39 -18.29
CA PRO A 151 -4.46 0.00 -19.65
C PRO A 151 -3.74 1.27 -20.13
N PRO A 152 -3.74 1.55 -21.44
CA PRO A 152 -3.22 2.80 -21.99
C PRO A 152 -3.87 4.04 -21.36
N GLY A 153 -3.07 5.01 -20.94
CA GLY A 153 -3.52 6.26 -20.33
C GLY A 153 -3.86 6.18 -18.84
N GLU A 154 -3.93 4.97 -18.28
CA GLU A 154 -4.35 4.76 -16.90
C GLU A 154 -3.19 4.86 -15.89
N SER A 155 -3.55 4.96 -14.61
CA SER A 155 -2.60 4.92 -13.50
C SER A 155 -3.07 4.00 -12.38
N ALA A 156 -2.11 3.44 -11.65
CA ALA A 156 -2.34 2.64 -10.45
C ALA A 156 -1.40 3.10 -9.35
N GLN A 157 -1.86 3.00 -8.10
CA GLN A 157 -1.08 3.41 -6.95
C GLN A 157 -1.37 2.57 -5.73
N GLY A 158 -0.43 2.55 -4.78
CA GLY A 158 -0.58 1.87 -3.51
C GLY A 158 0.77 1.66 -2.83
N PHE A 159 0.72 1.04 -1.65
CA PHE A 159 1.91 0.71 -0.90
C PHE A 159 2.53 -0.61 -1.33
N VAL A 160 3.86 -0.61 -1.31
CA VAL A 160 4.72 -1.79 -1.37
C VAL A 160 5.52 -1.83 -0.07
N TYR A 161 5.71 -3.02 0.50
CA TYR A 161 6.30 -3.16 1.84
C TYR A 161 7.65 -3.84 1.78
N PHE A 162 8.61 -3.41 2.61
CA PHE A 162 9.93 -4.02 2.70
C PHE A 162 10.29 -4.27 4.16
N GLN A 163 10.79 -5.46 4.49
CA GLN A 163 11.26 -5.80 5.84
C GLN A 163 12.65 -5.19 6.09
N THR A 164 12.69 -3.89 6.33
CA THR A 164 13.89 -3.12 6.63
C THR A 164 13.53 -1.82 7.33
N ASP A 165 14.50 -1.29 8.08
CA ASP A 165 14.48 0.12 8.46
C ASP A 165 15.00 0.96 7.29
N HIS A 166 14.47 2.18 7.11
CA HIS A 166 15.04 3.16 6.19
C HIS A 166 16.04 4.03 6.96
N ARG A 167 17.35 3.88 6.67
CA ARG A 167 18.44 4.54 7.43
C ARG A 167 19.34 5.42 6.57
N GLY A 168 18.81 5.96 5.48
CA GLY A 168 19.53 6.83 4.54
C GLY A 168 19.00 6.65 3.12
N SER A 169 19.67 7.27 2.15
CA SER A 169 19.23 7.18 0.75
C SER A 169 19.24 5.74 0.26
N ALA A 170 18.19 5.37 -0.46
CA ALA A 170 18.03 4.06 -1.05
C ALA A 170 17.52 4.20 -2.48
N THR A 171 17.35 3.07 -3.16
CA THR A 171 16.75 3.04 -4.50
C THR A 171 15.66 2.00 -4.53
N LEU A 172 14.48 2.41 -4.98
CA LEU A 172 13.45 1.48 -5.43
C LEU A 172 13.81 1.02 -6.84
N TYR A 173 14.15 -0.25 -6.95
CA TYR A 173 14.47 -0.91 -8.20
C TYR A 173 13.27 -1.74 -8.66
N VAL A 174 12.74 -1.44 -9.85
CA VAL A 174 11.54 -2.11 -10.40
C VAL A 174 11.91 -2.82 -11.69
N THR A 175 11.56 -4.10 -11.78
CA THR A 175 11.78 -4.95 -12.98
C THR A 175 10.55 -5.77 -13.28
N GLY A 176 10.55 -6.55 -14.38
CA GLY A 176 9.47 -7.49 -14.68
C GLY A 176 8.18 -6.84 -15.19
N LEU A 177 8.14 -5.52 -15.40
CA LEU A 177 7.04 -4.88 -16.11
C LEU A 177 7.04 -5.32 -17.58
N ARG A 178 5.89 -5.72 -18.11
CA ARG A 178 5.81 -6.27 -19.48
C ARG A 178 4.73 -5.60 -20.30
N ASP A 179 4.96 -5.53 -21.60
CA ASP A 179 3.90 -5.26 -22.56
C ASP A 179 2.87 -6.39 -22.53
N ALA A 180 1.58 -6.06 -22.44
CA ALA A 180 0.55 -7.08 -22.31
C ALA A 180 0.35 -7.90 -23.60
N ALA A 181 0.62 -7.32 -24.77
CA ALA A 181 0.39 -7.94 -26.07
C ALA A 181 1.62 -8.72 -26.57
N SER A 182 2.81 -8.13 -26.52
CA SER A 182 4.05 -8.79 -26.96
C SER A 182 4.72 -9.61 -25.87
N ASN A 183 4.36 -9.40 -24.59
CA ASN A 183 5.02 -10.00 -23.43
C ASN A 183 6.51 -9.62 -23.27
N GLU A 184 6.97 -8.65 -24.06
CA GLU A 184 8.29 -8.07 -23.97
C GLU A 184 8.43 -7.32 -22.65
N GLU A 185 9.60 -7.49 -22.03
CA GLU A 185 9.92 -6.82 -20.79
C GLU A 185 10.29 -5.37 -21.08
N LEU A 186 9.66 -4.46 -20.34
CA LEU A 186 10.09 -3.09 -20.25
C LEU A 186 11.41 -3.04 -19.48
N PHE A 187 12.21 -2.00 -19.73
CA PHE A 187 13.43 -1.77 -18.97
C PHE A 187 13.17 -1.71 -17.46
N TYR A 188 14.25 -1.79 -16.70
CA TYR A 188 14.20 -1.59 -15.26
C TYR A 188 14.05 -0.10 -14.92
N PHE A 189 13.51 0.16 -13.74
CA PHE A 189 13.40 1.50 -13.18
C PHE A 189 14.21 1.61 -11.88
N GLU A 190 14.83 2.76 -11.68
CA GLU A 190 15.59 3.16 -10.50
C GLU A 190 15.01 4.48 -9.99
N ILE A 191 14.29 4.43 -8.87
CA ILE A 191 13.70 5.61 -8.25
C ILE A 191 14.45 5.87 -6.94
N PRO A 192 15.17 6.99 -6.82
CA PRO A 192 15.80 7.36 -5.55
C PRO A 192 14.75 7.51 -4.45
N LEU A 193 15.04 6.95 -3.28
CA LEU A 193 14.26 7.11 -2.06
C LEU A 193 15.10 7.93 -1.07
N PRO A 194 14.89 9.25 -1.00
CA PRO A 194 15.51 10.08 0.03
C PRO A 194 14.91 9.75 1.40
N ALA A 195 15.73 9.83 2.44
CA ALA A 195 15.27 9.75 3.82
C ALA A 195 14.69 11.10 4.27
N HIS A 196 13.62 11.06 5.06
CA HIS A 196 12.95 12.23 5.65
C HIS A 196 13.32 12.45 7.12
#